data_AF-A0A6F9XUR5-F1
#
_entry.id   AF-A0A6F9XUR5-F1
#
_cell.length_a   1.000
_cell.length_b   1.000
_cell.length_c   1.000
_cell.angle_alpha   90.00
_cell.angle_beta   90.00
_cell.angle_gamma   90.00
#
_symmetry.space_group_name_H-M   'P 1'
#
loop_
_entity.id
_entity.type
_entity.pdbx_description
1 polymer ?
#
loop_
_entity_poly.entity_id
_entity_poly.type
_entity_poly.pdbx_seq_one_letter_code
_entity_poly.pdbx_strand_id
1 'polypeptide(L)'
;MSKLNLIRKIKHCGDGIRIITNAVDAVYDSIEVYQDETGILDDDGYLFSEYEDGWKNEAVDKILDRYCCFIGKNHTIYAEHGDLVRFIQCLTAIETVCGGLGR
;
A
#
# COMPACT_ATOMS: atom_id res chain seq x y z
N MET A 1 13.95 6.53 19.42
CA MET A 1 12.95 5.49 19.07
C MET A 1 13.64 4.52 18.12
N SER A 2 13.79 3.25 18.50
CA SER A 2 14.24 2.23 17.55
C SER A 2 13.29 2.28 16.36
N LYS A 3 13.80 2.24 15.13
CA LYS A 3 12.98 1.91 13.97
C LYS A 3 12.24 0.64 14.36
N LEU A 4 10.92 0.75 14.61
CA LEU A 4 10.07 -0.41 14.84
C LEU A 4 10.46 -1.43 13.79
N ASN A 5 10.60 -2.69 14.19
CA ASN A 5 11.01 -3.78 13.34
C ASN A 5 9.89 -4.06 12.31
N LEU A 6 9.69 -3.12 11.39
CA LEU A 6 8.56 -3.01 10.48
C LEU A 6 8.64 -4.09 9.41
N ILE A 7 9.85 -4.52 9.06
CA ILE A 7 10.11 -5.54 8.06
C ILE A 7 10.14 -6.89 8.77
N ARG A 8 9.18 -7.76 8.43
CA ARG A 8 9.14 -9.15 8.89
C ARG A 8 10.04 -10.04 8.04
N LYS A 9 9.97 -9.87 6.72
CA LYS A 9 10.70 -10.69 5.75
C LYS A 9 10.89 -9.94 4.43
N ILE A 10 12.01 -10.19 3.76
CA ILE A 10 12.26 -9.75 2.38
C ILE A 10 12.35 -11.01 1.51
N LYS A 11 11.69 -10.99 0.34
CA LYS A 11 11.80 -12.02 -0.71
C LYS A 11 12.28 -11.35 -1.98
N HIS A 12 13.25 -11.95 -2.69
CA HIS A 12 13.64 -11.49 -4.02
C HIS A 12 12.69 -12.08 -5.07
N CYS A 13 12.19 -11.24 -5.97
CA CYS A 13 11.19 -11.59 -6.97
C CYS A 13 11.57 -10.96 -8.31
N GLY A 14 12.32 -11.70 -9.15
CA GLY A 14 12.82 -11.17 -10.43
C GLY A 14 13.71 -9.95 -10.20
N ASP A 15 13.34 -8.83 -10.82
CA ASP A 15 14.07 -7.56 -10.79
C ASP A 15 13.69 -6.66 -9.59
N GLY A 16 12.93 -7.19 -8.61
CA GLY A 16 12.54 -6.45 -7.42
C GLY A 16 12.55 -7.28 -6.14
N ILE A 17 12.01 -6.68 -5.08
CA ILE A 17 11.84 -7.32 -3.78
C ILE A 17 10.40 -7.19 -3.30
N ARG A 18 9.93 -8.23 -2.60
CA ARG A 18 8.70 -8.20 -1.82
C ARG A 18 9.04 -8.04 -0.35
N ILE A 19 8.55 -6.97 0.25
CA ILE A 19 8.71 -6.61 1.65
C ILE A 19 7.44 -7.01 2.38
N ILE A 20 7.55 -8.04 3.23
CA ILE A 20 6.47 -8.47 4.10
C ILE A 20 6.64 -7.74 5.42
N THR A 21 5.63 -6.99 5.82
CA THR A 21 5.72 -6.10 6.98
C THR A 21 5.10 -6.74 8.23
N ASN A 22 5.44 -6.19 9.40
CA ASN A 22 4.72 -6.42 10.64
C ASN A 22 3.58 -5.40 10.83
N ALA A 23 3.40 -4.47 9.88
CA ALA A 23 2.21 -3.62 9.86
C ALA A 23 1.03 -4.48 9.43
N VAL A 24 -0.11 -4.23 10.08
CA VAL A 24 -1.37 -4.89 9.75
C VAL A 24 -2.34 -3.89 9.18
N ASP A 25 -3.13 -4.37 8.23
CA ASP A 25 -4.22 -3.64 7.59
C ASP A 25 -5.46 -3.59 8.50
N ALA A 26 -6.57 -3.05 7.99
CA ALA A 26 -7.82 -2.91 8.75
C ALA A 26 -8.51 -4.24 9.06
N VAL A 27 -8.11 -5.34 8.38
CA VAL A 27 -8.62 -6.70 8.58
C VAL A 27 -7.66 -7.62 9.35
N TYR A 28 -6.58 -7.06 9.90
CA TYR A 28 -5.52 -7.75 10.67
C TYR A 28 -4.61 -8.66 9.85
N ASP A 29 -4.55 -8.48 8.53
CA ASP A 29 -3.61 -9.17 7.66
C ASP A 29 -2.33 -8.36 7.48
N SER A 30 -1.23 -9.07 7.16
CA SER A 30 0.08 -8.42 7.01
C SER A 30 0.18 -7.71 5.67
N ILE A 31 0.58 -6.45 5.69
CA ILE A 31 0.76 -5.67 4.46
C ILE A 31 2.03 -6.13 3.74
N GLU A 32 1.88 -6.55 2.49
CA GLU A 32 2.98 -6.85 1.58
C GLU A 32 3.18 -5.68 0.59
N VAL A 33 4.43 -5.30 0.36
CA VAL A 33 4.79 -4.21 -0.56
C VAL A 33 5.83 -4.73 -1.55
N TYR A 34 5.63 -4.50 -2.84
CA TYR A 34 6.66 -4.72 -3.84
C TYR A 34 7.51 -3.47 -4.02
N GLN A 35 8.81 -3.65 -4.23
CA GLN A 35 9.75 -2.60 -4.59
C GLN A 35 10.53 -3.03 -5.83
N ASP A 36 10.52 -2.22 -6.87
CA ASP A 36 11.32 -2.47 -8.08
C ASP A 36 12.77 -1.99 -7.93
N GLU A 37 13.60 -2.27 -8.96
CA GLU A 37 15.01 -1.85 -8.99
C GLU A 37 15.22 -0.32 -8.97
N THR A 38 14.20 0.46 -9.34
CA THR A 38 14.24 1.93 -9.32
C THR A 38 13.89 2.50 -7.95
N GLY A 39 13.37 1.66 -7.04
CA GLY A 39 12.97 2.02 -5.69
C GLY A 39 11.49 2.42 -5.56
N ILE A 40 10.72 2.35 -6.65
CA ILE A 40 9.27 2.56 -6.62
C ILE A 40 8.62 1.45 -5.81
N LEU A 41 7.69 1.82 -4.94
CA LEU A 41 6.87 0.87 -4.18
C LEU A 41 5.52 0.69 -4.86
N ASP A 42 4.98 -0.53 -4.83
CA ASP A 42 3.59 -0.80 -5.17
C ASP A 42 2.93 -1.88 -4.30
N ASP A 43 1.60 -1.92 -4.31
CA ASP A 43 0.79 -2.86 -3.52
C ASP A 43 0.50 -4.19 -4.25
N ASP A 44 1.10 -4.41 -5.43
CA ASP A 44 0.87 -5.56 -6.31
C ASP A 44 -0.60 -5.78 -6.67
N GLY A 45 -1.40 -4.70 -6.65
CA GLY A 45 -2.84 -4.73 -6.92
C GLY A 45 -3.68 -5.37 -5.80
N TYR A 46 -3.11 -5.56 -4.61
CA TYR A 46 -3.78 -6.12 -3.43
C TYR A 46 -5.13 -5.42 -3.14
N LEU A 47 -5.15 -4.08 -3.12
CA LEU A 47 -6.37 -3.33 -2.78
C LEU A 47 -7.41 -3.32 -3.92
N PHE A 48 -7.01 -3.49 -5.17
CA PHE A 48 -7.93 -3.44 -6.30
C PHE A 48 -8.98 -4.54 -6.23
N SER A 49 -8.56 -5.78 -5.96
CA SER A 49 -9.47 -6.93 -5.92
C SER A 49 -10.49 -6.86 -4.78
N GLU A 50 -10.17 -6.16 -3.69
CA GLU A 50 -11.01 -6.13 -2.50
C GLU A 50 -12.03 -4.97 -2.50
N TYR A 51 -11.74 -3.90 -3.23
CA TYR A 51 -12.43 -2.61 -3.07
C TYR A 51 -12.88 -1.95 -4.38
N GLU A 52 -13.16 -2.72 -5.43
CA GLU A 52 -13.49 -2.19 -6.77
C GLU A 52 -14.54 -1.05 -6.76
N ASP A 53 -15.55 -1.13 -5.89
CA ASP A 53 -16.60 -0.11 -5.73
C ASP A 53 -16.18 1.12 -4.90
N GLY A 54 -15.17 0.99 -4.02
CA GLY A 54 -14.73 2.02 -3.09
C GLY A 54 -13.84 3.12 -3.71
N TRP A 55 -13.27 2.85 -4.89
CA TRP A 55 -12.32 3.75 -5.56
C TRP A 55 -12.92 5.07 -6.05
N LYS A 56 -14.25 5.16 -6.24
CA LYS A 56 -14.94 6.38 -6.70
C LYS A 56 -15.20 7.41 -5.59
N ASN A 57 -14.40 7.39 -4.53
CA ASN A 57 -14.56 8.23 -3.37
C ASN A 57 -13.53 9.37 -3.37
N GLU A 58 -13.98 10.63 -3.29
CA GLU A 58 -13.12 11.81 -3.21
C GLU A 58 -12.12 11.78 -2.05
N ALA A 59 -12.38 10.98 -1.01
CA ALA A 59 -11.45 10.77 0.10
C ALA A 59 -10.20 10.00 -0.34
N VAL A 60 -10.29 9.11 -1.33
CA VAL A 60 -9.15 8.34 -1.86
C VAL A 60 -8.13 9.30 -2.50
N ASP A 61 -8.59 10.22 -3.34
CA ASP A 61 -7.72 11.23 -3.97
C ASP A 61 -6.97 12.08 -2.94
N LYS A 62 -7.67 12.48 -1.85
CA LYS A 62 -7.07 13.26 -0.76
C LYS A 62 -6.03 12.46 0.03
N ILE A 63 -6.23 11.15 0.17
CA ILE A 63 -5.29 10.25 0.85
C ILE A 63 -4.03 10.09 -0.01
N LEU A 64 -4.19 9.84 -1.30
CA LEU A 64 -3.09 9.69 -2.25
C LEU A 64 -2.20 10.94 -2.28
N ASP A 65 -2.81 12.13 -2.39
CA ASP A 65 -2.09 13.41 -2.37
C ASP A 65 -1.33 13.61 -1.04
N ARG A 66 -1.99 13.37 0.09
CA ARG A 66 -1.39 13.51 1.43
C ARG A 66 -0.15 12.64 1.61
N TYR A 67 -0.14 11.44 1.05
CA TYR A 67 0.94 10.48 1.21
C TYR A 67 1.88 10.42 0.00
N CYS A 68 1.74 11.34 -0.97
CA CYS A 68 2.54 11.39 -2.19
C CYS A 68 2.53 10.06 -2.96
N CYS A 69 1.35 9.44 -3.04
CA CYS A 69 1.12 8.20 -3.77
C CYS A 69 0.22 8.48 -4.98
N PHE A 70 0.20 7.58 -5.95
CA PHE A 70 -0.66 7.70 -7.14
C PHE A 70 -1.22 6.36 -7.57
N ILE A 71 -2.35 6.39 -8.26
CA ILE A 71 -2.96 5.19 -8.84
C ILE A 71 -2.40 4.99 -10.25
N GLY A 72 -1.88 3.79 -10.53
CA GLY A 72 -1.50 3.36 -11.87
C GLY A 72 -2.57 2.47 -12.52
N LYS A 73 -2.13 1.51 -13.32
CA LYS A 73 -3.04 0.57 -13.99
C LYS A 73 -3.69 -0.37 -12.98
N ASN A 74 -4.91 -0.82 -13.26
CA ASN A 74 -5.66 -1.77 -12.42
C ASN A 74 -5.78 -1.34 -10.95
N HIS A 75 -5.88 -0.03 -10.68
CA HIS A 75 -5.92 0.53 -9.32
C HIS A 75 -4.75 0.11 -8.40
N THR A 76 -3.62 -0.32 -8.96
CA THR A 76 -2.37 -0.49 -8.21
C THR A 76 -1.89 0.87 -7.72
N ILE A 77 -1.52 0.95 -6.44
CA ILE A 77 -1.02 2.18 -5.84
C ILE A 77 0.50 2.17 -5.90
N TYR A 78 1.09 3.29 -6.28
CA TYR A 78 2.52 3.47 -6.39
C TYR A 78 3.04 4.61 -5.51
N ALA A 79 4.30 4.51 -5.07
CA ALA A 79 5.04 5.59 -4.43
C ALA A 79 6.49 5.70 -4.96
N GLU A 80 6.87 6.87 -5.48
CA GLU A 80 8.17 7.08 -6.16
C GLU A 80 9.38 7.23 -5.23
N HIS A 81 9.16 7.43 -3.92
CA HIS A 81 10.22 7.83 -2.99
C HIS A 81 10.67 6.73 -2.03
N GLY A 82 10.23 5.49 -2.20
CA GLY A 82 10.67 4.36 -1.37
C GLY A 82 10.32 4.48 0.13
N ASP A 83 9.49 5.45 0.53
CA ASP A 83 9.09 5.67 1.92
C ASP A 83 8.05 4.64 2.35
N LEU A 84 8.54 3.47 2.75
CA LEU A 84 7.72 2.31 3.14
C LEU A 84 6.70 2.64 4.23
N VAL A 85 7.07 3.46 5.22
CA VAL A 85 6.16 3.82 6.32
C VAL A 85 4.99 4.63 5.79
N ARG A 86 5.29 5.65 4.97
CA ARG A 86 4.26 6.48 4.36
C ARG A 86 3.38 5.70 3.42
N PHE A 87 3.96 4.79 2.65
CA PHE A 87 3.23 3.93 1.72
C PHE A 87 2.23 3.04 2.47
N ILE A 88 2.67 2.35 3.53
CA ILE A 88 1.79 1.56 4.41
C ILE A 88 0.65 2.41 4.97
N GLN A 89 0.93 3.62 5.45
CA GLN A 89 -0.10 4.54 5.96
C GLN A 89 -1.13 4.92 4.89
N CYS A 90 -0.70 5.06 3.63
CA CYS A 90 -1.60 5.28 2.50
C CYS A 90 -2.51 4.08 2.27
N LEU A 91 -1.94 2.87 2.19
CA LEU A 91 -2.69 1.63 1.95
C LEU A 91 -3.78 1.43 3.02
N THR A 92 -3.43 1.50 4.30
CA THR A 92 -4.37 1.34 5.41
C THR A 92 -5.47 2.40 5.42
N ALA A 93 -5.15 3.64 5.04
CA ALA A 93 -6.14 4.72 4.99
C ALA A 93 -7.15 4.51 3.85
N ILE A 94 -6.69 4.08 2.67
CA ILE A 94 -7.57 3.77 1.53
C ILE A 94 -8.47 2.60 1.86
N GLU A 95 -7.90 1.52 2.40
CA GLU A 95 -8.64 0.35 2.83
C GLU A 95 -9.70 0.68 3.89
N THR A 96 -9.38 1.54 4.86
CA THR A 96 -10.36 1.99 5.88
C THR A 96 -11.54 2.72 5.24
N VAL A 97 -11.27 3.61 4.28
CA VAL A 97 -12.31 4.38 3.58
C VAL A 97 -13.14 3.47 2.68
N CYS A 98 -12.50 2.61 1.90
CA CYS A 98 -13.18 1.71 0.96
C CYS A 98 -13.92 0.59 1.69
N GLY A 99 -13.30 -0.06 2.67
CA GLY A 99 -13.89 -1.14 3.47
C GLY A 99 -14.98 -0.64 4.44
N GLY A 100 -14.92 0.61 4.88
CA GLY A 100 -16.00 1.25 5.62
C GLY A 100 -17.29 1.47 4.82
N LEU A 101 -17.21 1.50 3.48
CA LEU A 101 -18.36 1.64 2.58
C LEU A 101 -19.04 0.29 2.26
N GLY A 102 -18.35 -0.83 2.49
CA GLY A 102 -18.88 -2.18 2.28
C GLY A 102 -19.65 -2.76 3.47
N ARG A 103 -19.92 -1.98 4.52
CA ARG A 103 -20.65 -2.38 5.73
C ARG A 103 -21.95 -1.60 5.94
#